data_AF-A0A8T5KG71-F1
#
_entry.id   AF-A0A8T5KG71-F1
#
_cell.length_a   1.000
_cell.length_b   1.000
_cell.length_c   1.000
_cell.angle_alpha   90.00
_cell.angle_beta   90.00
_cell.angle_gamma   90.00
#
_symmetry.space_group_name_H-M   'P 1'
#
loop_
_entity.id
_entity.type
_entity.pdbx_description
1 polymer ?
#
loop_
_entity_poly.entity_id
_entity_poly.type
_entity_poly.pdbx_seq_one_letter_code
_entity_poly.pdbx_strand_id
1 'polypeptide(L)'
;MAVRVSVGWCIIGWLDHSTNNILLDSVLTDVGREFLSKNDGSFSIVKFALSDDEVDYSIIRKFGRTVGKEKIEKNTPVFEALTNQNFAQKYRLIALSNPSLVRLPSLTLTGEGLDSTGALLSMGRTGTGKSRRVILSQTITDEDSIDVELRDQAFLVRLPNDFVQLSGVSPDNIDQDNIATYLVTRDSTTTAVGGSQLTLDVEVKSIPDRLFTIRGLVTDKTTIRAFLSIVGLQSGATKDFEVQISKNSAS
;
A
#
# COMPACT_ATOMS: atom_id res chain seq x y z
N MET A 1 -14.88 -16.19 4.98
CA MET A 1 -13.66 -15.78 5.71
C MET A 1 -12.51 -16.61 5.16
N ALA A 2 -11.54 -16.00 4.49
CA ALA A 2 -10.47 -16.74 3.81
C ALA A 2 -9.43 -17.22 4.85
N VAL A 3 -9.19 -18.52 4.92
CA VAL A 3 -8.05 -19.07 5.67
C VAL A 3 -6.79 -18.70 4.91
N ARG A 4 -5.92 -17.92 5.54
CA ARG A 4 -4.60 -17.61 4.99
C ARG A 4 -3.70 -18.79 5.28
N VAL A 5 -3.29 -19.50 4.24
CA VAL A 5 -2.13 -20.39 4.33
C VAL A 5 -0.94 -19.53 4.00
N SER A 6 -0.01 -19.41 4.96
CA SER A 6 1.29 -18.82 4.68
C SER A 6 2.07 -19.88 3.91
N VAL A 7 2.08 -19.72 2.60
CA VAL A 7 2.99 -20.46 1.77
C VAL A 7 4.22 -19.56 1.65
N GLY A 8 5.31 -19.93 2.33
CA GLY A 8 6.63 -19.40 1.97
C GLY A 8 6.83 -19.79 0.51
N TRP A 9 6.81 -18.82 -0.39
CA TRP A 9 6.86 -19.16 -1.80
C TRP A 9 8.29 -19.45 -2.22
N CYS A 10 8.38 -20.57 -2.93
CA CYS A 10 9.48 -21.04 -3.73
C CYS A 10 10.01 -19.90 -4.62
N ILE A 11 11.24 -19.47 -4.36
CA ILE A 11 12.10 -19.08 -5.47
C ILE A 11 12.28 -20.34 -6.32
N ILE A 12 12.04 -20.22 -7.62
CA ILE A 12 12.52 -21.18 -8.62
C ILE A 12 14.05 -21.10 -8.59
N GLY A 13 14.62 -21.72 -7.57
CA GLY A 13 16.03 -21.87 -7.28
C GLY A 13 16.28 -23.36 -7.18
N TRP A 14 16.80 -23.93 -8.27
CA TRP A 14 17.13 -25.34 -8.41
C TRP A 14 15.99 -26.33 -8.14
N LEU A 15 15.03 -26.37 -9.08
CA LEU A 15 14.25 -27.57 -9.34
C LEU A 15 15.15 -28.60 -10.05
N ASP A 16 15.45 -29.71 -9.37
CA ASP A 16 15.77 -30.92 -10.11
C ASP A 16 14.50 -31.38 -10.84
N HIS A 17 14.42 -31.08 -12.13
CA HIS A 17 13.34 -31.54 -13.00
C HIS A 17 13.42 -33.05 -13.31
N SER A 18 14.31 -33.83 -12.67
CA SER A 18 14.43 -35.27 -12.96
C SER A 18 13.20 -36.07 -12.55
N THR A 19 12.39 -35.56 -11.62
CA THR A 19 11.07 -36.11 -11.30
C THR A 19 10.01 -35.03 -11.48
N ASN A 20 8.92 -35.38 -12.16
CA ASN A 20 7.78 -34.52 -12.49
C ASN A 20 6.95 -34.13 -11.24
N ASN A 21 7.61 -33.81 -10.12
CA ASN A 21 7.02 -33.55 -8.82
C ASN A 21 7.50 -32.19 -8.29
N ILE A 22 6.55 -31.34 -7.91
CA ILE A 22 6.81 -30.03 -7.32
C ILE A 22 6.61 -30.20 -5.82
N LEU A 23 7.70 -30.07 -5.05
CA LEU A 23 7.65 -30.10 -3.59
C LEU A 23 7.50 -28.67 -3.06
N LEU A 24 6.48 -28.44 -2.25
CA LEU A 24 6.19 -27.15 -1.63
C LEU A 24 6.31 -27.27 -0.11
N ASP A 25 7.17 -26.44 0.48
CA ASP A 25 7.16 -26.24 1.93
C ASP A 25 6.05 -25.24 2.29
N SER A 26 5.12 -25.66 3.15
CA SER A 26 4.00 -24.82 3.56
C SER A 26 3.58 -25.13 4.98
N VAL A 27 3.25 -24.08 5.72
CA VAL A 27 2.83 -24.21 7.10
C VAL A 27 1.51 -23.48 7.29
N LEU A 28 0.57 -24.13 7.97
CA LEU A 28 -0.69 -23.49 8.33
C LEU A 28 -0.48 -22.40 9.37
N THR A 29 -1.15 -21.28 9.15
CA THR A 29 -1.24 -20.19 10.13
C THR A 29 -2.10 -20.63 11.31
N ASP A 30 -2.07 -19.88 12.41
CA ASP A 30 -2.83 -20.24 13.62
C ASP A 30 -4.33 -20.38 13.36
N VAL A 31 -4.90 -19.51 12.52
CA VAL A 31 -6.30 -19.59 12.08
C VAL A 31 -6.52 -20.84 11.22
N GLY A 32 -5.58 -21.16 10.32
CA GLY A 32 -5.67 -22.39 9.52
C GLY A 32 -5.63 -23.65 10.37
N ARG A 33 -4.81 -23.69 11.41
CA ARG A 33 -4.78 -24.79 12.38
C ARG A 33 -6.06 -24.89 13.19
N GLU A 34 -6.69 -23.77 13.55
CA GLU A 34 -8.00 -23.75 14.21
C GLU A 34 -9.10 -24.36 13.30
N PHE A 35 -9.09 -24.05 12.00
CA PHE A 35 -10.06 -24.67 11.09
C PHE A 35 -9.77 -26.15 10.84
N LEU A 36 -8.50 -26.55 10.75
CA LEU A 36 -8.14 -27.95 10.63
C LEU A 36 -8.53 -28.75 11.88
N SER A 37 -8.38 -28.19 13.08
CA SER A 37 -8.68 -28.87 14.35
C SER A 37 -10.16 -29.12 14.58
N LYS A 38 -11.05 -28.43 13.86
CA LYS A 38 -12.51 -28.68 13.89
C LYS A 38 -12.87 -30.08 13.38
N ASN A 39 -12.04 -30.66 12.50
CA ASN A 39 -12.15 -32.04 12.00
C ASN A 39 -13.58 -32.46 11.56
N ASP A 40 -14.32 -31.52 10.99
CA ASP A 40 -15.71 -31.68 10.53
C ASP A 40 -15.80 -31.85 9.00
N GLY A 41 -14.65 -31.97 8.33
CA GLY A 41 -14.55 -32.06 6.87
C GLY A 41 -14.78 -30.75 6.14
N SER A 42 -14.99 -29.63 6.83
CA SER A 42 -15.23 -28.33 6.19
C SER A 42 -13.94 -27.62 5.73
N PHE A 43 -12.77 -28.12 6.15
CA PHE A 43 -11.49 -27.50 5.85
C PHE A 43 -11.01 -27.89 4.45
N SER A 44 -11.03 -26.94 3.52
CA SER A 44 -10.52 -27.10 2.16
C SER A 44 -9.80 -25.84 1.70
N ILE A 45 -8.63 -26.00 1.09
CA ILE A 45 -7.85 -24.90 0.51
C ILE A 45 -8.29 -24.71 -0.93
N VAL A 46 -9.12 -23.71 -1.19
CA VAL A 46 -9.70 -23.42 -2.52
C VAL A 46 -9.11 -22.17 -3.19
N LYS A 47 -8.30 -21.41 -2.47
CA LYS A 47 -7.66 -20.18 -2.95
C LYS A 47 -6.26 -20.09 -2.40
N PHE A 48 -5.35 -19.59 -3.23
CA PHE A 48 -3.97 -19.30 -2.87
C PHE A 48 -3.59 -17.93 -3.42
N ALA A 49 -2.55 -17.33 -2.84
CA ALA A 49 -1.92 -16.12 -3.35
C ALA A 49 -0.42 -16.33 -3.38
N LEU A 50 0.23 -15.71 -4.37
CA LEU A 50 1.66 -15.77 -4.58
C LEU A 50 2.29 -14.47 -4.07
N SER A 51 3.56 -14.51 -3.69
CA SER A 51 4.34 -13.36 -3.22
C SER A 51 5.76 -13.49 -3.76
N ASP A 52 6.45 -12.38 -3.93
CA ASP A 52 7.85 -12.30 -4.37
C ASP A 52 8.72 -11.48 -3.38
N ASP A 53 8.36 -11.52 -2.09
CA ASP A 53 8.96 -10.71 -1.02
C ASP A 53 10.49 -10.89 -0.91
N GLU A 54 11.04 -12.03 -1.37
CA GLU A 54 12.47 -12.31 -1.37
C GLU A 54 13.25 -11.55 -2.45
N VAL A 55 12.59 -11.18 -3.55
CA VAL A 55 13.26 -10.72 -4.78
C VAL A 55 13.59 -9.23 -4.70
N ASP A 56 14.88 -8.91 -4.61
CA ASP A 56 15.34 -7.52 -4.74
C ASP A 56 15.49 -7.10 -6.21
N TYR A 57 14.43 -6.47 -6.75
CA TYR A 57 14.42 -5.91 -8.11
C TYR A 57 15.37 -4.72 -8.32
N SER A 58 15.94 -4.12 -7.27
CA SER A 58 16.94 -3.05 -7.40
C SER A 58 18.22 -3.53 -8.10
N ILE A 59 18.51 -4.83 -8.01
CA ILE A 59 19.63 -5.50 -8.68
C ILE A 59 19.51 -5.34 -10.20
N ILE A 60 18.30 -5.45 -10.77
CA ILE A 60 18.06 -5.24 -12.21
C ILE A 60 18.29 -3.78 -12.60
N ARG A 61 17.87 -2.81 -11.77
CA ARG A 61 18.11 -1.39 -12.04
C ARG A 61 19.61 -1.06 -12.06
N LYS A 62 20.40 -1.73 -11.21
CA LYS A 62 21.84 -1.49 -11.06
C LYS A 62 22.70 -2.19 -12.13
N PHE A 63 22.37 -3.43 -12.49
CA PHE A 63 23.20 -4.27 -13.36
C PHE A 63 22.57 -4.56 -14.74
N GLY A 64 21.39 -4.01 -15.02
CA GLY A 64 20.62 -4.31 -16.22
C GLY A 64 19.92 -5.66 -16.14
N ARG A 65 19.03 -5.94 -17.10
CA ARG A 65 18.19 -7.16 -17.09
C ARG A 65 19.00 -8.45 -17.19
N THR A 66 20.00 -8.51 -18.06
CA THR A 66 20.77 -9.74 -18.32
C THR A 66 21.54 -10.21 -17.09
N VAL A 67 22.37 -9.34 -16.52
CA VAL A 67 23.20 -9.68 -15.34
C VAL A 67 22.35 -9.65 -14.06
N GLY A 68 21.36 -8.75 -13.98
CA GLY A 68 20.48 -8.64 -12.82
C GLY A 68 19.63 -9.89 -12.60
N LYS A 69 19.09 -10.49 -13.67
CA LYS A 69 18.35 -11.76 -13.61
C LYS A 69 19.21 -12.86 -13.01
N GLU A 70 20.41 -13.09 -13.55
CA GLU A 70 21.31 -14.14 -13.07
C GLU A 70 21.70 -13.93 -11.60
N LYS A 71 21.88 -12.66 -11.19
CA LYS A 71 22.19 -12.33 -9.80
C LYS A 71 21.00 -12.55 -8.86
N ILE A 72 19.79 -12.26 -9.28
CA ILE A 72 18.59 -12.58 -8.50
C ILE A 72 18.51 -14.10 -8.34
N GLU A 73 18.52 -14.85 -9.44
CA GLU A 73 18.40 -16.32 -9.42
C GLU A 73 19.47 -17.00 -8.53
N LYS A 74 20.69 -16.46 -8.47
CA LYS A 74 21.79 -17.05 -7.68
C LYS A 74 21.88 -16.57 -6.24
N ASN A 75 21.39 -15.37 -5.93
CA ASN A 75 21.61 -14.75 -4.62
C ASN A 75 20.33 -14.57 -3.81
N THR A 76 19.14 -14.77 -4.38
CA THR A 76 17.90 -14.64 -3.61
C THR A 76 17.86 -15.76 -2.56
N PRO A 77 17.81 -15.42 -1.26
CA PRO A 77 17.74 -16.42 -0.20
C PRO A 77 16.36 -17.09 -0.21
N VAL A 78 16.32 -18.40 0.01
CA VAL A 78 15.05 -19.13 0.15
C VAL A 78 14.53 -18.95 1.58
N PHE A 79 13.34 -18.37 1.72
CA PHE A 79 12.66 -18.31 3.02
C PHE A 79 11.90 -19.61 3.30
N GLU A 80 11.89 -19.99 4.58
CA GLU A 80 11.04 -21.06 5.10
C GLU A 80 9.61 -20.56 5.32
N ALA A 81 8.65 -21.48 5.33
CA ALA A 81 7.26 -21.13 5.59
C ALA A 81 7.06 -20.67 7.05
N LEU A 82 6.55 -19.44 7.22
CA LEU A 82 6.29 -18.84 8.54
C LEU A 82 4.85 -19.09 9.00
N THR A 83 4.64 -19.31 10.30
CA THR A 83 3.29 -19.45 10.88
C THR A 83 2.59 -18.11 11.14
N ASN A 84 3.37 -17.06 11.37
CA ASN A 84 2.86 -15.75 11.75
C ASN A 84 2.35 -14.99 10.52
N GLN A 85 1.04 -14.71 10.51
CA GLN A 85 0.33 -14.07 9.41
C GLN A 85 0.76 -12.62 9.15
N ASN A 86 1.36 -11.95 10.13
CA ASN A 86 1.77 -10.55 9.98
C ASN A 86 3.08 -10.39 9.22
N PHE A 87 3.90 -11.45 9.17
CA PHE A 87 5.18 -11.46 8.47
C PHE A 87 5.15 -12.28 7.19
N ALA A 88 4.12 -13.10 7.00
CA ALA A 88 3.91 -13.88 5.79
C ALA A 88 3.25 -13.05 4.68
N GLN A 89 3.82 -13.12 3.47
CA GLN A 89 3.24 -12.57 2.22
C GLN A 89 2.83 -11.08 2.32
N LYS A 90 3.81 -10.21 2.55
CA LYS A 90 3.61 -8.77 2.67
C LYS A 90 3.25 -8.14 1.31
N TYR A 91 3.93 -8.52 0.24
CA TYR A 91 3.71 -8.03 -1.12
C TYR A 91 3.21 -9.15 -2.03
N ARG A 92 1.88 -9.29 -2.10
CA ARG A 92 1.25 -10.33 -2.91
C ARG A 92 1.22 -9.94 -4.38
N LEU A 93 1.44 -10.92 -5.24
CA LEU A 93 1.24 -10.79 -6.67
C LEU A 93 -0.24 -10.67 -7.01
N ILE A 94 -0.54 -9.83 -8.00
CA ILE A 94 -1.86 -9.67 -8.57
C ILE A 94 -2.00 -10.52 -9.83
N ALA A 95 -3.16 -11.16 -10.00
CA ALA A 95 -3.49 -11.89 -11.22
C ALA A 95 -4.23 -10.95 -12.17
N LEU A 96 -3.71 -10.83 -13.39
CA LEU A 96 -4.28 -10.01 -14.45
C LEU A 96 -4.58 -10.88 -15.66
N SER A 97 -5.69 -10.62 -16.33
CA SER A 97 -6.10 -11.39 -17.51
C SER A 97 -5.32 -11.02 -18.76
N ASN A 98 -4.68 -9.84 -18.77
CA ASN A 98 -3.93 -9.33 -19.91
C ASN A 98 -2.45 -9.76 -19.87
N PRO A 99 -2.00 -10.67 -20.76
CA PRO A 99 -0.61 -11.13 -20.80
C PRO A 99 0.35 -10.15 -21.45
N SER A 100 -0.16 -9.12 -22.14
CA SER A 100 0.65 -8.11 -22.85
C SER A 100 0.96 -6.90 -22.00
N LEU A 101 0.52 -6.88 -20.74
CA LEU A 101 0.80 -5.77 -19.83
C LEU A 101 2.30 -5.70 -19.50
N VAL A 102 2.93 -4.59 -19.87
CA VAL A 102 4.37 -4.36 -19.63
C VAL A 102 4.61 -3.49 -18.39
N ARG A 103 3.65 -2.65 -18.00
CA ARG A 103 3.78 -1.65 -16.94
C ARG A 103 2.54 -1.59 -16.06
N LEU A 104 2.77 -1.37 -14.76
CA LEU A 104 1.70 -1.11 -13.79
C LEU A 104 1.48 0.40 -13.64
N PRO A 105 0.23 0.83 -13.34
CA PRO A 105 -0.04 2.23 -13.07
C PRO A 105 0.62 2.68 -11.77
N SER A 106 0.90 3.96 -11.70
CA SER A 106 1.40 4.64 -10.51
C SER A 106 0.43 5.74 -10.07
N LEU A 107 0.51 6.09 -8.80
CA LEU A 107 -0.30 7.16 -8.21
C LEU A 107 0.54 8.41 -8.05
N THR A 108 0.03 9.52 -8.59
CA THR A 108 0.61 10.86 -8.41
C THR A 108 -0.34 11.71 -7.58
N LEU A 109 0.24 12.66 -6.85
CA LEU A 109 -0.49 13.52 -5.93
C LEU A 109 -0.20 14.98 -6.31
N THR A 110 -1.25 15.79 -6.40
CA THR A 110 -1.16 17.22 -6.68
C THR A 110 -2.13 17.96 -5.78
N GLY A 111 -1.85 19.21 -5.41
CA GLY A 111 -2.75 19.94 -4.53
C GLY A 111 -2.11 21.16 -3.90
N GLU A 112 -2.90 21.85 -3.09
CA GLU A 112 -2.46 23.02 -2.35
C GLU A 112 -1.55 22.64 -1.18
N GLY A 113 -0.44 23.37 -1.00
CA GLY A 113 0.51 23.11 0.09
C GLY A 113 1.33 21.82 -0.08
N LEU A 114 1.20 21.14 -1.22
CA LEU A 114 2.01 19.98 -1.57
C LEU A 114 3.34 20.44 -2.20
N ASP A 115 4.43 19.76 -1.87
CA ASP A 115 5.73 20.00 -2.49
C ASP A 115 5.77 19.52 -3.95
N SER A 116 6.83 19.91 -4.69
CA SER A 116 6.97 19.55 -6.11
C SER A 116 7.11 18.06 -6.36
N THR A 117 7.44 17.26 -5.34
CA THR A 117 7.57 15.80 -5.45
C THR A 117 6.30 15.04 -5.06
N GLY A 118 5.31 15.73 -4.50
CA GLY A 118 4.08 15.13 -4.02
C GLY A 118 4.30 14.18 -2.83
N ALA A 119 5.30 14.46 -2.00
CA ALA A 119 5.70 13.67 -0.84
C ALA A 119 5.44 14.39 0.48
N LEU A 120 5.29 15.72 0.49
CA LEU A 120 5.08 16.52 1.69
C LEU A 120 3.92 17.48 1.51
N LEU A 121 2.89 17.36 2.36
CA LEU A 121 1.75 18.26 2.46
C LEU A 121 1.92 19.16 3.68
N SER A 122 2.07 20.47 3.45
CA SER A 122 2.14 21.49 4.49
C SER A 122 0.76 21.99 4.89
N MET A 123 0.41 21.79 6.17
CA MET A 123 -0.85 22.21 6.76
C MET A 123 -0.62 23.09 7.99
N GLY A 124 -1.50 24.06 8.18
CA GLY A 124 -1.54 24.87 9.39
C GLY A 124 -2.56 24.35 10.38
N ARG A 125 -2.37 24.57 11.68
CA ARG A 125 -3.39 24.25 12.68
C ARG A 125 -4.67 25.08 12.52
N THR A 126 -4.56 26.31 12.03
CA THR A 126 -5.65 27.28 11.94
C THR A 126 -5.62 28.05 10.62
N GLY A 127 -6.73 28.72 10.29
CA GLY A 127 -6.84 29.57 9.10
C GLY A 127 -7.04 28.78 7.81
N THR A 128 -6.68 29.40 6.68
CA THR A 128 -6.81 28.82 5.34
C THR A 128 -5.97 27.56 5.14
N GLY A 129 -4.83 27.44 5.84
CA GLY A 129 -3.98 26.24 5.81
C GLY A 129 -4.51 25.05 6.62
N LYS A 130 -5.64 25.18 7.33
CA LYS A 130 -6.24 24.09 8.14
C LYS A 130 -6.79 22.95 7.28
N SER A 131 -7.35 23.29 6.13
CA SER A 131 -7.85 22.33 5.17
C SER A 131 -7.11 22.51 3.85
N ARG A 132 -6.69 21.40 3.24
CA ARG A 132 -5.99 21.38 1.96
C ARG A 132 -6.69 20.39 1.05
N ARG A 133 -6.98 20.84 -0.17
CA ARG A 133 -7.47 19.98 -1.23
C ARG A 133 -6.30 19.31 -1.93
N VAL A 134 -6.38 17.99 -2.03
CA VAL A 134 -5.39 17.15 -2.68
C VAL A 134 -6.08 16.24 -3.69
N ILE A 135 -5.51 16.16 -4.88
CA ILE A 135 -6.00 15.36 -5.99
C ILE A 135 -4.99 14.24 -6.25
N LEU A 136 -5.44 13.01 -6.04
CA LEU A 136 -4.74 11.80 -6.43
C LEU A 136 -5.11 11.47 -7.88
N SER A 137 -4.11 11.19 -8.70
CA SER A 137 -4.30 10.81 -10.09
C SER A 137 -3.58 9.50 -10.40
N GLN A 138 -4.32 8.55 -10.97
CA GLN A 138 -3.74 7.33 -11.50
C GLN A 138 -3.17 7.59 -12.89
N THR A 139 -1.88 7.30 -13.05
CA THR A 139 -1.11 7.57 -14.26
C THR A 139 -0.30 6.35 -14.67
N ILE A 140 0.18 6.33 -15.91
CA ILE A 140 1.09 5.31 -16.42
C ILE A 140 2.14 5.99 -17.29
N THR A 141 3.38 5.52 -17.23
CA THR A 141 4.49 6.09 -17.99
C THR A 141 4.66 5.34 -19.30
N ASP A 142 4.81 6.07 -20.41
CA ASP A 142 5.07 5.53 -21.75
C ASP A 142 4.01 4.50 -22.24
N GLU A 143 2.75 4.68 -21.84
CA GLU A 143 1.61 3.90 -22.32
C GLU A 143 0.42 4.83 -22.56
N ASP A 144 -0.41 4.49 -23.54
CA ASP A 144 -1.55 5.34 -23.94
C ASP A 144 -2.78 5.12 -23.07
N SER A 145 -2.89 3.97 -22.39
CA SER A 145 -4.04 3.68 -21.53
C SER A 145 -3.72 2.70 -20.41
N ILE A 146 -4.43 2.85 -19.29
CA ILE A 146 -4.41 1.89 -18.18
C ILE A 146 -5.43 0.80 -18.45
N ASP A 147 -5.06 -0.47 -18.23
CA ASP A 147 -5.98 -1.61 -18.34
C ASP A 147 -7.20 -1.45 -17.42
N VAL A 148 -8.38 -1.88 -17.87
CA VAL A 148 -9.63 -1.78 -17.11
C VAL A 148 -9.57 -2.53 -15.78
N GLU A 149 -8.82 -3.63 -15.70
CA GLU A 149 -8.65 -4.40 -14.46
C GLU A 149 -7.83 -3.65 -13.42
N LEU A 150 -6.97 -2.73 -13.86
CA LEU A 150 -6.08 -1.93 -13.01
C LEU A 150 -6.63 -0.55 -12.70
N ARG A 151 -7.78 -0.15 -13.28
CA ARG A 151 -8.42 1.14 -12.97
C ARG A 151 -9.15 1.08 -11.64
N ASP A 152 -8.65 1.81 -10.66
CA ASP A 152 -9.20 1.83 -9.31
C ASP A 152 -10.56 2.54 -9.24
N GLN A 153 -11.60 1.87 -8.77
CA GLN A 153 -12.94 2.43 -8.58
C GLN A 153 -13.10 3.04 -7.18
N ALA A 154 -12.32 2.57 -6.23
CA ALA A 154 -12.28 3.09 -4.89
C ALA A 154 -10.87 2.95 -4.30
N PHE A 155 -10.61 3.80 -3.31
CA PHE A 155 -9.33 3.93 -2.64
C PHE A 155 -9.50 3.78 -1.14
N LEU A 156 -8.56 3.09 -0.51
CA LEU A 156 -8.43 3.05 0.94
C LEU A 156 -7.48 4.17 1.38
N VAL A 157 -8.00 5.12 2.14
CA VAL A 157 -7.23 6.22 2.72
C VAL A 157 -7.01 5.91 4.19
N ARG A 158 -5.75 5.82 4.61
CA ARG A 158 -5.35 5.56 6.00
C ARG A 158 -4.63 6.78 6.54
N LEU A 159 -5.11 7.29 7.66
CA LEU A 159 -4.59 8.51 8.28
C LEU A 159 -4.64 8.43 9.81
N PRO A 160 -3.74 9.10 10.53
CA PRO A 160 -3.75 9.13 11.99
C PRO A 160 -4.90 10.00 12.51
N ASN A 161 -5.86 9.38 13.20
CA ASN A 161 -7.10 10.00 13.67
C ASN A 161 -6.89 11.11 14.72
N ASP A 162 -5.72 11.15 15.35
CA ASP A 162 -5.40 12.16 16.37
C ASP A 162 -5.18 13.56 15.77
N PHE A 163 -4.74 13.64 14.52
CA PHE A 163 -4.25 14.90 13.92
C PHE A 163 -5.04 15.35 12.70
N VAL A 164 -5.45 14.40 11.86
CA VAL A 164 -6.06 14.69 10.55
C VAL A 164 -7.34 13.90 10.38
N GLN A 165 -8.22 14.39 9.51
CA GLN A 165 -9.44 13.72 9.06
C GLN A 165 -9.77 14.15 7.63
N LEU A 166 -10.66 13.41 6.96
CA LEU A 166 -11.26 13.87 5.71
C LEU A 166 -12.46 14.77 6.00
N SER A 167 -12.59 15.86 5.27
CA SER A 167 -13.71 16.79 5.46
C SER A 167 -15.02 16.17 4.99
N GLY A 168 -16.05 16.23 5.84
CA GLY A 168 -17.40 15.76 5.49
C GLY A 168 -17.59 14.24 5.42
N VAL A 169 -16.58 13.43 5.73
CA VAL A 169 -16.65 11.96 5.69
C VAL A 169 -16.21 11.39 7.04
N SER A 170 -16.99 10.43 7.57
CA SER A 170 -16.60 9.69 8.78
C SER A 170 -15.75 8.46 8.42
N PRO A 171 -14.79 8.06 9.26
CA PRO A 171 -14.01 6.85 9.03
C PRO A 171 -14.87 5.59 9.13
N ASP A 172 -14.61 4.62 8.26
CA ASP A 172 -15.26 3.31 8.28
C ASP A 172 -14.76 2.44 9.43
N ASN A 173 -13.47 2.57 9.77
CA ASN A 173 -12.83 1.84 10.85
C ASN A 173 -11.73 2.70 11.49
N ILE A 174 -11.60 2.61 12.81
CA ILE A 174 -10.46 3.11 13.56
C ILE A 174 -9.83 1.93 14.29
N ASP A 175 -8.58 1.66 13.98
CA ASP A 175 -7.83 0.54 14.57
C ASP A 175 -7.29 0.87 15.98
N GLN A 176 -6.75 -0.13 16.69
CA GLN A 176 -6.17 0.03 18.03
C GLN A 176 -5.03 1.05 18.10
N ASP A 177 -4.32 1.25 17.00
CA ASP A 177 -3.25 2.25 16.85
C ASP A 177 -3.78 3.66 16.50
N ASN A 178 -5.09 3.91 16.59
CA ASN A 178 -5.75 5.16 16.20
C ASN A 178 -5.53 5.57 14.73
N ILE A 179 -5.34 4.59 13.85
CA ILE A 179 -5.33 4.82 12.39
C ILE A 179 -6.76 4.72 11.89
N ALA A 180 -7.28 5.82 11.37
CA ALA A 180 -8.57 5.89 10.71
C ALA A 180 -8.43 5.43 9.25
N THR A 181 -9.31 4.53 8.84
CA THR A 181 -9.42 4.03 7.47
C THR A 181 -10.73 4.52 6.85
N TYR A 182 -10.64 5.09 5.65
CA TYR A 182 -11.75 5.58 4.85
C TYR A 182 -11.77 4.86 3.51
N LEU A 183 -12.94 4.40 3.09
CA LEU A 183 -13.19 3.86 1.77
C LEU A 183 -13.85 4.95 0.92
N VAL A 184 -13.09 5.52 -0.02
CA VAL A 184 -13.57 6.63 -0.85
C VAL A 184 -13.65 6.20 -2.30
N THR A 185 -14.80 6.43 -2.95
CA THR A 185 -14.98 6.14 -4.37
C THR A 185 -14.29 7.21 -5.22
N ARG A 186 -13.82 6.82 -6.40
CA ARG A 186 -13.21 7.74 -7.37
C ARG A 186 -14.16 8.87 -7.79
N ASP A 187 -13.57 9.93 -8.32
CA ASP A 187 -14.30 11.00 -8.99
C ASP A 187 -14.85 10.55 -10.35
N SER A 188 -15.80 11.31 -10.88
CA SER A 188 -16.34 11.11 -12.23
C SER A 188 -15.31 11.45 -13.31
N THR A 189 -14.35 12.32 -13.00
CA THR A 189 -13.26 12.72 -13.89
C THR A 189 -12.18 11.63 -13.98
N THR A 190 -11.65 11.42 -15.18
CA THR A 190 -10.53 10.48 -15.44
C THR A 190 -9.32 11.22 -15.99
N THR A 191 -8.13 10.65 -15.79
CA THR A 191 -6.90 11.14 -16.45
C THR A 191 -6.93 10.86 -17.96
N ALA A 192 -6.05 11.51 -18.72
CA ALA A 192 -5.98 11.35 -20.17
C ALA A 192 -5.74 9.89 -20.63
N VAL A 193 -5.06 9.10 -19.78
CA VAL A 193 -4.79 7.67 -19.99
C VAL A 193 -5.93 6.75 -19.50
N GLY A 194 -7.09 7.33 -19.15
CA GLY A 194 -8.25 6.60 -18.64
C GLY A 194 -8.11 6.14 -17.18
N GLY A 195 -7.12 6.66 -16.45
CA GLY A 195 -6.92 6.39 -15.03
C GLY A 195 -7.91 7.12 -14.13
N SER A 196 -8.10 6.59 -12.94
CA SER A 196 -9.00 7.18 -11.95
C SER A 196 -8.39 8.39 -11.26
N GLN A 197 -9.23 9.35 -10.89
CA GLN A 197 -8.86 10.48 -10.03
C GLN A 197 -9.67 10.43 -8.74
N LEU A 198 -9.11 11.00 -7.68
CA LEU A 198 -9.75 11.12 -6.38
C LEU A 198 -9.39 12.46 -5.76
N THR A 199 -10.40 13.27 -5.45
CA THR A 199 -10.24 14.51 -4.71
C THR A 199 -10.48 14.28 -3.23
N LEU A 200 -9.50 14.65 -2.41
CA LEU A 200 -9.52 14.54 -0.96
C LEU A 200 -9.34 15.92 -0.33
N ASP A 201 -10.33 16.34 0.45
CA ASP A 201 -10.22 17.52 1.30
C ASP A 201 -9.70 17.07 2.68
N VAL A 202 -8.39 17.17 2.87
CA VAL A 202 -7.72 16.81 4.14
C VAL A 202 -7.88 17.97 5.11
N GLU A 203 -8.29 17.69 6.34
CA GLU A 203 -8.50 18.68 7.39
C GLU A 203 -7.72 18.31 8.67
N VAL A 204 -7.05 19.31 9.25
CA VAL A 204 -6.42 19.18 10.56
C VAL A 204 -7.47 19.28 11.67
N LYS A 205 -7.50 18.31 12.58
CA LYS A 205 -8.38 18.32 13.75
C LYS A 205 -7.93 19.38 14.75
N SER A 206 -8.76 19.65 15.77
CA SER A 206 -8.36 20.57 16.84
C SER A 206 -7.22 19.96 17.67
N ILE A 207 -5.99 20.46 17.46
CA ILE A 207 -4.80 19.98 18.16
C ILE A 207 -4.44 20.97 19.29
N PRO A 208 -4.57 20.58 20.58
CA PRO A 208 -4.13 21.41 21.71
C PRO A 208 -2.60 21.55 21.76
N ASP A 209 -2.12 22.66 22.33
CA ASP A 209 -0.69 22.96 22.50
C ASP A 209 0.11 21.83 23.17
N ARG A 210 -0.50 21.09 24.11
CA ARG A 210 0.16 19.95 24.76
C ARG A 210 0.61 18.87 23.77
N LEU A 211 -0.16 18.64 22.69
CA LEU A 211 0.18 17.62 21.70
C LEU A 211 1.39 18.03 20.87
N PHE A 212 1.61 19.33 20.65
CA PHE A 212 2.84 19.82 20.02
C PHE A 212 4.07 19.59 20.90
N THR A 213 3.94 19.74 22.22
CA THR A 213 5.04 19.41 23.15
C THR A 213 5.37 17.92 23.16
N ILE A 214 4.35 17.05 23.13
CA ILE A 214 4.50 15.59 23.25
C ILE A 214 4.86 14.93 21.91
N ARG A 215 4.19 15.31 20.83
CA ARG A 215 4.23 14.67 19.50
C ARG A 215 4.91 15.52 18.44
N GLY A 216 5.31 16.75 18.76
CA GLY A 216 6.10 17.59 17.87
C GLY A 216 7.53 17.08 17.73
N LEU A 217 8.18 17.50 16.64
CA LEU A 217 9.55 17.13 16.32
C LEU A 217 10.51 17.39 17.48
N VAL A 218 11.58 16.58 17.56
CA VAL A 218 12.61 16.74 18.60
C VAL A 218 13.34 18.08 18.43
N THR A 219 13.59 18.46 17.18
CA THR A 219 14.26 19.71 16.80
C THR A 219 13.34 20.93 16.83
N ASP A 220 12.05 20.74 16.53
CA ASP A 220 11.06 21.81 16.46
C ASP A 220 9.71 21.36 17.03
N LYS A 221 9.42 21.76 18.27
CA LYS A 221 8.17 21.45 18.95
C LYS A 221 6.95 22.18 18.37
N THR A 222 7.13 23.04 17.37
CA THR A 222 6.02 23.71 16.68
C THR A 222 5.47 22.90 15.50
N THR A 223 6.10 21.79 15.15
CA THR A 223 5.73 20.98 13.98
C THR A 223 5.43 19.54 14.36
N ILE A 224 4.30 19.01 13.89
CA ILE A 224 3.93 17.58 14.00
C ILE A 224 4.02 16.93 12.61
N ARG A 225 4.58 15.72 12.54
CA ARG A 225 4.59 14.89 11.33
C ARG A 225 3.55 13.79 11.45
N ALA A 226 2.69 13.68 10.46
CA ALA A 226 1.75 12.60 10.27
C ALA A 226 2.03 11.94 8.92
N PHE A 227 1.71 10.65 8.78
CA PHE A 227 1.84 9.96 7.49
C PHE A 227 0.45 9.54 7.03
N LEU A 228 0.15 9.83 5.77
CA LEU A 228 -1.07 9.43 5.12
C LEU A 228 -0.74 8.45 4.00
N SER A 229 -1.52 7.38 3.90
CA SER A 229 -1.36 6.34 2.89
C SER A 229 -2.64 6.19 2.11
N ILE A 230 -2.55 6.20 0.78
CA ILE A 230 -3.67 5.95 -0.11
C ILE A 230 -3.37 4.71 -0.95
N VAL A 231 -4.26 3.73 -0.93
CA VAL A 231 -4.12 2.45 -1.63
C VAL A 231 -5.25 2.27 -2.62
N GLY A 232 -4.93 2.02 -3.88
CA GLY A 232 -5.87 1.59 -4.90
C GLY A 232 -6.34 0.16 -4.66
N LEU A 233 -7.64 -0.09 -4.63
CA LEU A 233 -8.18 -1.42 -4.31
C LEU A 233 -7.93 -2.47 -5.40
N GLN A 234 -7.82 -2.07 -6.66
CA GLN A 234 -7.67 -2.99 -7.78
C GLN A 234 -6.22 -3.04 -8.27
N SER A 235 -5.60 -1.88 -8.44
CA SER A 235 -4.20 -1.81 -8.85
C SER A 235 -3.23 -2.22 -7.75
N GLY A 236 -3.63 -2.10 -6.48
CA GLY A 236 -2.74 -2.24 -5.33
C GLY A 236 -1.69 -1.11 -5.23
N ALA A 237 -1.73 -0.13 -6.13
CA ALA A 237 -0.80 0.98 -6.12
C ALA A 237 -0.99 1.79 -4.83
N THR A 238 0.12 2.11 -4.17
CA THR A 238 0.12 2.81 -2.88
C THR A 238 0.88 4.12 -3.02
N LYS A 239 0.28 5.20 -2.51
CA LYS A 239 0.93 6.51 -2.38
C LYS A 239 0.97 6.89 -0.91
N ASP A 240 2.17 6.91 -0.37
CA ASP A 240 2.44 7.42 0.96
C ASP A 240 3.02 8.83 0.85
N PHE A 241 2.54 9.73 1.70
CA PHE A 241 3.08 11.07 1.83
C PHE A 241 2.99 11.57 3.27
N GLU A 242 3.87 12.50 3.59
CA GLU A 242 3.92 13.13 4.88
C GLU A 242 3.00 14.34 4.93
N VAL A 243 2.28 14.49 6.04
CA VAL A 243 1.53 15.68 6.39
C VAL A 243 2.26 16.38 7.53
N GLN A 244 2.80 17.56 7.24
CA GLN A 244 3.48 18.40 8.21
C GLN A 244 2.52 19.48 8.72
N ILE A 245 2.22 19.43 10.02
CA ILE A 245 1.26 20.31 10.67
C ILE A 245 2.02 21.34 11.50
N SER A 246 1.96 22.61 11.11
CA SER A 246 2.56 23.71 11.85
C SER A 246 1.60 24.26 12.90
N LYS A 247 2.13 24.58 14.09
CA LYS A 247 1.41 25.21 15.20
C LYS A 247 0.86 26.58 14.80
N ASN A 248 1.63 27.31 14.01
CA ASN A 248 1.27 28.60 13.41
C ASN A 248 0.61 28.37 12.05
N SER A 249 -0.17 29.33 11.55
CA SER A 249 -0.78 29.23 10.21
C SER A 249 0.30 28.95 9.16
N ALA A 250 0.12 27.91 8.35
CA ALA A 250 0.97 27.66 7.20
C ALA A 250 0.71 28.78 6.17
N SER A 251 1.78 29.47 5.74
CA SER A 251 1.74 30.44 4.64
C SER A 251 1.33 29.75 3.34
#